data_AF-A0A919BNU4-F1
#
_entry.id   AF-A0A919BNU4-F1
#
_cell.length_a   1.000
_cell.length_b   1.000
_cell.length_c   1.000
_cell.angle_alpha   90.00
_cell.angle_beta   90.00
_cell.angle_gamma   90.00
#
_symmetry.space_group_name_H-M   'P 1'
#
loop_
_entity.id
_entity.type
_entity.pdbx_description
1 polymer ?
#
loop_
_entity_poly.entity_id
_entity_poly.type
_entity_poly.pdbx_seq_one_letter_code
_entity_poly.pdbx_strand_id
1 'polypeptide(L)'
;MINTLLSFASAQEPVKKAPEKEENPYIQKFGFKQFNFNFEQLDSKNNLEYWLLKGDHNKPITDEKNKRGGERSLFLSTLNSENDQPSSFIYQSMDVGFPVNKINLNGFIKFSPATPQSQFTLILTVYDKASTESQLKYVSYQVDNTLDWEEIELSLPIVDEAQFISITGYLQGKGELWLDELFFKFDSSVN
;
A
#
# COMPACT_ATOMS: atom_id res chain seq x y z
N MET A 1 -74.40 -31.41 7.69
CA MET A 1 -73.10 -32.09 7.64
C MET A 1 -72.02 -31.03 7.60
N ILE A 2 -71.05 -31.18 8.50
CA ILE A 2 -69.93 -30.28 8.79
C ILE A 2 -68.81 -30.52 7.76
N ASN A 3 -68.14 -29.46 7.29
CA ASN A 3 -66.69 -29.51 7.07
C ASN A 3 -66.10 -28.10 6.97
N THR A 4 -65.52 -27.65 8.08
CA THR A 4 -64.66 -26.47 8.16
C THR A 4 -63.21 -26.96 8.13
N LEU A 5 -62.48 -26.67 7.06
CA LEU A 5 -61.03 -26.91 6.99
C LEU A 5 -60.31 -25.68 7.58
N LEU A 6 -59.75 -25.85 8.78
CA LEU A 6 -58.79 -24.93 9.38
C LEU A 6 -57.39 -25.26 8.82
N SER A 7 -56.78 -24.33 8.08
CA SER A 7 -55.35 -24.41 7.76
C SER A 7 -54.53 -23.74 8.86
N PHE A 8 -53.66 -24.50 9.51
CA PHE A 8 -52.65 -23.95 10.42
C PHE A 8 -51.47 -23.43 9.59
N ALA A 9 -51.29 -22.11 9.52
CA ALA A 9 -50.04 -21.50 9.08
C ALA A 9 -49.10 -21.43 10.30
N SER A 10 -47.97 -22.14 10.23
CA SER A 10 -46.87 -22.00 11.18
C SER A 10 -46.15 -20.67 10.91
N ALA A 11 -46.16 -19.77 11.89
CA ALA A 11 -45.33 -18.56 11.84
C ALA A 11 -43.88 -18.96 12.16
N GLN A 12 -42.98 -18.84 11.19
CA GLN A 12 -41.54 -18.88 11.45
C GLN A 12 -41.14 -17.59 12.18
N GLU A 13 -40.49 -17.73 13.34
CA GLU A 13 -39.87 -16.60 14.03
C GLU A 13 -38.77 -15.99 13.15
N PRO A 14 -38.65 -14.65 13.10
CA PRO A 14 -37.60 -14.00 12.33
C PRO A 14 -36.24 -14.34 12.94
N VAL A 15 -35.35 -14.89 12.10
CA VAL A 15 -33.95 -15.16 12.44
C VAL A 15 -33.31 -13.86 12.89
N LYS A 16 -32.89 -13.79 14.16
CA LYS A 16 -32.07 -12.68 14.67
C LYS A 16 -30.76 -12.65 13.88
N LYS A 17 -30.61 -11.62 13.04
CA LYS A 17 -29.36 -11.29 12.36
C LYS A 17 -28.27 -11.17 13.44
N ALA A 18 -27.19 -11.94 13.31
CA ALA A 18 -26.02 -11.75 14.15
C ALA A 18 -25.54 -10.29 14.02
N PRO A 19 -25.05 -9.65 15.12
CA PRO A 19 -24.55 -8.29 15.01
C PRO A 19 -23.40 -8.27 14.00
N GLU A 20 -23.57 -7.48 12.94
CA GLU A 20 -22.47 -7.08 12.07
C GLU A 20 -21.39 -6.49 12.98
N LYS A 21 -20.14 -7.00 12.85
CA LYS A 21 -19.00 -6.42 13.56
C LYS A 21 -18.93 -4.95 13.14
N GLU A 22 -19.22 -4.03 14.06
CA GLU A 22 -18.98 -2.61 13.85
C GLU A 22 -17.51 -2.43 13.47
N GLU A 23 -17.26 -2.09 12.20
CA GLU A 23 -15.96 -1.59 11.79
C GLU A 23 -15.68 -0.33 12.60
N ASN A 24 -14.55 -0.31 13.30
CA ASN A 24 -14.12 0.83 14.11
C ASN A 24 -14.13 2.10 13.22
N PRO A 25 -14.96 3.11 13.54
CA PRO A 25 -15.22 4.26 12.66
C PRO A 25 -13.98 5.12 12.38
N TYR A 26 -12.85 4.86 13.04
CA TYR A 26 -11.60 5.59 12.88
C TYR A 26 -10.58 4.94 11.95
N ILE A 27 -10.87 3.77 11.36
CA ILE A 27 -10.06 3.26 10.23
C ILE A 27 -10.44 4.05 8.98
N GLN A 28 -9.96 5.29 8.88
CA GLN A 28 -10.04 6.04 7.64
C GLN A 28 -9.04 5.42 6.65
N LYS A 29 -9.56 4.62 5.71
CA LYS A 29 -8.85 4.28 4.48
C LYS A 29 -8.72 5.57 3.67
N PHE A 30 -7.68 6.35 3.95
CA PHE A 30 -7.36 7.52 3.12
C PHE A 30 -6.95 7.04 1.72
N GLY A 31 -7.93 7.11 0.82
CA GLY A 31 -7.80 7.43 -0.59
C GLY A 31 -6.85 6.59 -1.44
N PHE A 32 -7.14 5.29 -1.66
CA PHE A 32 -6.54 4.49 -2.74
C PHE A 32 -6.49 5.24 -4.08
N LYS A 33 -7.53 6.02 -4.39
CA LYS A 33 -7.63 6.83 -5.62
C LYS A 33 -6.86 8.15 -5.58
N GLN A 34 -6.78 8.83 -4.43
CA GLN A 34 -6.18 10.17 -4.39
C GLN A 34 -4.66 10.13 -4.59
N PHE A 35 -4.03 9.04 -4.17
CA PHE A 35 -2.57 8.87 -4.19
C PHE A 35 -2.12 7.72 -5.08
N ASN A 36 -3.04 7.14 -5.86
CA ASN A 36 -2.77 6.07 -6.81
C ASN A 36 -1.96 4.92 -6.19
N PHE A 37 -2.37 4.47 -5.01
CA PHE A 37 -1.69 3.41 -4.27
C PHE A 37 -2.00 2.00 -4.76
N ASN A 38 -2.99 1.87 -5.63
CA ASN A 38 -3.26 0.68 -6.43
C ASN A 38 -2.65 0.76 -7.85
N PHE A 39 -1.91 1.83 -8.17
CA PHE A 39 -1.14 1.97 -9.42
C PHE A 39 -1.97 1.94 -10.72
N GLU A 40 -3.26 2.24 -10.63
CA GLU A 40 -4.20 2.22 -11.75
C GLU A 40 -4.25 3.52 -12.57
N GLN A 41 -3.66 4.61 -12.08
CA GLN A 41 -3.70 5.90 -12.75
C GLN A 41 -2.38 6.19 -13.46
N LEU A 42 -2.48 6.43 -14.76
CA LEU A 42 -1.36 6.79 -15.62
C LEU A 42 -1.60 8.18 -16.23
N ASP A 43 -0.54 8.98 -16.30
CA ASP A 43 -0.56 10.28 -16.97
C ASP A 43 -0.63 10.10 -18.50
N SER A 44 -0.80 11.21 -19.22
CA SER A 44 -0.82 11.24 -20.70
C SER A 44 0.44 10.68 -21.39
N LYS A 45 1.53 10.44 -20.65
CA LYS A 45 2.80 9.89 -21.12
C LYS A 45 3.02 8.46 -20.63
N ASN A 46 2.00 7.81 -20.09
CA ASN A 46 2.02 6.48 -19.49
C ASN A 46 2.99 6.35 -18.30
N ASN A 47 3.17 7.41 -17.50
CA ASN A 47 3.85 7.32 -16.21
C ASN A 47 2.81 7.18 -15.08
N LEU A 48 3.19 6.60 -13.95
CA LEU A 48 2.32 6.51 -12.78
C LEU A 48 2.03 7.91 -12.20
N GLU A 49 0.75 8.28 -12.13
CA GLU A 49 0.35 9.55 -11.53
C GLU A 49 0.72 9.58 -10.04
N TYR A 50 1.15 10.76 -9.56
CA TYR A 50 1.58 11.06 -8.18
C TYR A 50 2.87 10.40 -7.71
N TRP A 51 3.41 9.46 -8.47
CA TRP A 51 4.66 8.79 -8.15
C TRP A 51 5.83 9.41 -8.91
N LEU A 52 6.90 9.70 -8.17
CA LEU A 52 8.19 10.05 -8.76
C LEU A 52 9.01 8.78 -8.93
N LEU A 53 9.45 8.51 -10.15
CA LEU A 53 10.34 7.39 -10.48
C LEU A 53 11.65 7.93 -11.04
N LYS A 54 12.78 7.41 -10.57
CA LYS A 54 14.12 7.78 -11.06
C LYS A 54 15.09 6.60 -10.96
N GLY A 55 16.16 6.65 -11.74
CA GLY A 55 17.23 5.66 -11.76
C GLY A 55 17.19 4.77 -13.00
N ASP A 56 17.84 3.62 -12.90
CA ASP A 56 18.17 2.73 -14.01
C ASP A 56 17.08 1.70 -14.35
N HIS A 57 15.83 1.95 -13.95
CA HIS A 57 14.74 1.04 -14.28
C HIS A 57 14.45 1.04 -15.78
N ASN A 58 14.08 -0.13 -16.28
CA ASN A 58 13.57 -0.30 -17.63
C ASN A 58 12.08 0.06 -17.66
N LYS A 59 11.59 0.43 -18.85
CA LYS A 59 10.15 0.49 -19.14
C LYS A 59 9.65 -0.89 -19.61
N PRO A 60 8.37 -1.25 -19.38
CA PRO A 60 7.33 -0.45 -18.70
C PRO A 60 7.51 -0.40 -17.18
N ILE A 61 6.89 0.60 -16.54
CA ILE A 61 6.90 0.78 -15.07
C ILE A 61 5.65 0.20 -14.37
N THR A 62 4.86 -0.54 -15.13
CA THR A 62 3.65 -1.24 -14.67
C THR A 62 3.56 -2.60 -15.36
N ASP A 63 2.89 -3.56 -14.72
CA ASP A 63 2.68 -4.89 -15.27
C ASP A 63 1.19 -5.29 -15.18
N GLU A 64 0.60 -5.62 -16.33
CA GLU A 64 -0.80 -6.03 -16.42
C GLU A 64 -1.00 -7.53 -16.17
N LYS A 65 0.08 -8.33 -16.14
CA LYS A 65 0.02 -9.78 -15.95
C LYS A 65 0.30 -10.16 -14.51
N ASN A 66 1.36 -9.60 -13.92
CA ASN A 66 1.70 -9.83 -12.52
C ASN A 66 1.09 -8.73 -11.65
N LYS A 67 -0.19 -8.86 -11.36
CA LYS A 67 -0.95 -7.95 -10.49
C LYS A 67 -1.69 -8.72 -9.42
N ARG A 68 -1.99 -8.06 -8.31
CA ARG A 68 -2.81 -8.60 -7.23
C ARG A 68 -4.24 -8.08 -7.33
N GLY A 69 -4.38 -6.79 -7.55
CA GLY A 69 -5.65 -6.10 -7.75
C GLY A 69 -5.75 -5.48 -9.15
N GLY A 70 -6.96 -5.04 -9.51
CA GLY A 70 -7.18 -4.14 -10.63
C GLY A 70 -6.68 -4.62 -12.01
N GLU A 71 -6.21 -3.68 -12.82
CA GLU A 71 -5.71 -3.92 -14.18
C GLU A 71 -4.19 -4.02 -14.24
N ARG A 72 -3.46 -3.42 -13.29
CA ARG A 72 -2.00 -3.42 -13.27
C ARG A 72 -1.41 -3.24 -11.88
N SER A 73 -0.18 -3.68 -11.71
CA SER A 73 0.67 -3.34 -10.56
C SER A 73 1.75 -2.32 -10.95
N LEU A 74 2.40 -1.71 -9.96
CA LEU A 74 3.69 -1.06 -10.18
C LEU A 74 4.73 -2.14 -10.47
N PHE A 75 5.59 -1.90 -11.45
CA PHE A 75 6.68 -2.79 -11.82
C PHE A 75 7.98 -2.00 -11.97
N LEU A 76 9.03 -2.42 -11.28
CA LEU A 76 10.39 -1.94 -11.49
C LEU A 76 11.27 -3.11 -11.91
N SER A 77 11.99 -2.95 -13.02
CA SER A 77 13.00 -3.90 -13.46
C SER A 77 14.30 -3.17 -13.74
N THR A 78 15.41 -3.69 -13.24
CA THR A 78 16.78 -3.21 -13.53
C THR A 78 17.60 -4.28 -14.27
N LEU A 79 16.96 -5.37 -14.72
CA LEU A 79 17.63 -6.52 -15.34
C LEU A 79 18.46 -6.12 -16.57
N ASN A 80 17.91 -5.23 -17.39
CA ASN A 80 18.53 -4.80 -18.64
C ASN A 80 19.31 -3.49 -18.48
N SER A 81 19.69 -3.11 -17.25
CA SER A 81 20.60 -1.98 -17.07
C SER A 81 22.02 -2.35 -17.51
N GLU A 82 22.67 -1.38 -18.16
CA GLU A 82 24.09 -1.43 -18.54
C GLU A 82 25.02 -1.21 -17.34
N ASN A 83 24.49 -0.69 -16.23
CA ASN A 83 25.27 -0.53 -15.00
C ASN A 83 25.43 -1.89 -14.28
N ASP A 84 26.63 -2.14 -13.73
CA ASP A 84 26.91 -3.36 -12.96
C ASP A 84 26.15 -3.41 -11.63
N GLN A 85 25.88 -2.25 -11.04
CA GLN A 85 25.13 -2.08 -9.79
C GLN A 85 24.02 -1.05 -10.00
N PRO A 86 22.98 -1.39 -10.78
CA PRO A 86 21.92 -0.44 -11.08
C PRO A 86 21.12 -0.14 -9.83
N SER A 87 20.55 1.06 -9.80
CA SER A 87 19.58 1.40 -8.77
C SER A 87 18.40 2.20 -9.32
N SER A 88 17.24 1.97 -8.73
CA SER A 88 16.02 2.69 -9.08
C SER A 88 15.20 2.97 -7.83
N PHE A 89 14.54 4.12 -7.78
CA PHE A 89 13.65 4.44 -6.69
C PHE A 89 12.30 4.95 -7.15
N ILE A 90 11.29 4.67 -6.33
CA ILE A 90 9.96 5.27 -6.36
C ILE A 90 9.79 6.12 -5.12
N TYR A 91 9.07 7.23 -5.26
CA TYR A 91 8.81 8.14 -4.16
C TYR A 91 7.40 8.73 -4.29
N GLN A 92 6.70 8.79 -3.16
CA GLN A 92 5.50 9.58 -3.01
C GLN A 92 5.43 10.13 -1.60
N SER A 93 4.74 11.26 -1.43
CA SER A 93 4.54 11.90 -0.13
C SER A 93 3.19 12.56 -0.02
N MET A 94 2.69 12.71 1.20
CA MET A 94 1.43 13.41 1.47
C MET A 94 1.52 14.22 2.76
N ASP A 95 0.72 15.28 2.81
CA ASP A 95 0.38 15.98 4.05
C ASP A 95 -0.79 15.24 4.72
N VAL A 96 -0.60 14.83 5.96
CA VAL A 96 -1.61 14.12 6.74
C VAL A 96 -2.61 15.12 7.32
N GLY A 97 -2.18 16.32 7.71
CA GLY A 97 -3.09 17.41 8.11
C GLY A 97 -3.95 17.18 9.36
N PHE A 98 -3.75 16.09 10.11
CA PHE A 98 -4.44 15.79 11.38
C PHE A 98 -3.52 15.07 12.37
N PRO A 99 -3.80 15.14 13.70
CA PRO A 99 -3.01 14.44 14.71
C PRO A 99 -3.09 12.92 14.53
N VAL A 100 -1.93 12.26 14.56
CA VAL A 100 -1.80 10.81 14.42
C VAL A 100 -0.82 10.28 15.45
N ASN A 101 -1.17 9.18 16.12
CA ASN A 101 -0.30 8.52 17.09
C ASN A 101 0.40 7.29 16.51
N LYS A 102 -0.16 6.69 15.46
CA LYS A 102 0.47 5.58 14.76
C LYS A 102 0.07 5.58 13.29
N ILE A 103 1.06 5.37 12.43
CA ILE A 103 0.86 5.13 11.00
C ILE A 103 1.22 3.69 10.71
N ASN A 104 0.33 2.98 10.03
CA ASN A 104 0.62 1.68 9.46
C ASN A 104 0.49 1.80 7.94
N LEU A 105 1.57 1.54 7.22
CA LEU A 105 1.55 1.32 5.77
C LEU A 105 1.43 -0.18 5.54
N ASN A 106 0.40 -0.59 4.83
CA ASN A 106 0.19 -1.96 4.39
C ASN A 106 0.21 -2.03 2.86
N GLY A 107 0.35 -3.24 2.33
CA GLY A 107 0.18 -3.51 0.91
C GLY A 107 0.84 -4.84 0.56
N PHE A 108 1.12 -5.03 -0.72
CA PHE A 108 1.70 -6.29 -1.19
C PHE A 108 2.93 -6.07 -2.04
N ILE A 109 3.89 -6.97 -1.88
CA ILE A 109 5.16 -6.97 -2.59
C ILE A 109 5.39 -8.33 -3.24
N LYS A 110 6.01 -8.30 -4.41
CA LYS A 110 6.62 -9.45 -5.07
C LYS A 110 8.01 -9.05 -5.51
N PHE A 111 9.00 -9.92 -5.33
CA PHE A 111 10.39 -9.60 -5.63
C PHE A 111 11.12 -10.79 -6.27
N SER A 112 11.88 -10.52 -7.32
CA SER A 112 12.75 -11.48 -7.99
C SER A 112 14.16 -10.89 -8.15
N PRO A 113 15.07 -11.16 -7.21
CA PRO A 113 16.47 -10.75 -7.35
C PRO A 113 17.15 -11.59 -8.44
N ALA A 114 17.96 -10.97 -9.31
CA ALA A 114 18.76 -11.70 -10.30
C ALA A 114 20.19 -11.99 -9.82
N THR A 115 20.66 -11.30 -8.77
CA THR A 115 21.97 -11.55 -8.16
C THR A 115 21.88 -11.54 -6.63
N PRO A 116 22.84 -12.15 -5.91
CA PRO A 116 22.87 -12.11 -4.45
C PRO A 116 23.00 -10.72 -3.82
N GLN A 117 23.39 -9.71 -4.60
CA GLN A 117 23.48 -8.31 -4.15
C GLN A 117 22.19 -7.52 -4.42
N SER A 118 21.21 -8.16 -5.07
CA SER A 118 19.96 -7.49 -5.43
C SER A 118 19.03 -7.45 -4.24
N GLN A 119 18.58 -6.25 -3.89
CA GLN A 119 17.72 -6.03 -2.74
C GLN A 119 16.71 -4.93 -3.04
N PHE A 120 15.57 -5.03 -2.39
CA PHE A 120 14.59 -3.95 -2.35
C PHE A 120 14.36 -3.48 -0.91
N THR A 121 14.27 -2.17 -0.72
CA THR A 121 13.93 -1.55 0.56
C THR A 121 12.73 -0.63 0.38
N LEU A 122 11.67 -0.85 1.14
CA LEU A 122 10.56 0.10 1.30
C LEU A 122 10.74 0.87 2.60
N ILE A 123 10.59 2.19 2.57
CA ILE A 123 10.81 3.07 3.71
C ILE A 123 9.57 3.96 3.88
N LEU A 124 9.04 3.97 5.09
CA LEU A 124 8.05 4.95 5.54
C LEU A 124 8.77 5.97 6.42
N THR A 125 8.68 7.25 6.04
CA THR A 125 9.32 8.35 6.76
C THR A 125 8.29 9.38 7.21
N VAL A 126 8.47 9.91 8.42
CA VAL A 126 7.70 11.04 8.97
C VAL A 126 8.64 12.22 9.16
N TYR A 127 8.21 13.40 8.73
CA TYR A 127 8.98 14.65 8.80
C TYR A 127 8.30 15.67 9.71
N ASP A 128 9.11 16.61 10.21
CA ASP A 128 8.65 17.78 10.96
C ASP A 128 7.98 18.80 10.03
N LYS A 129 6.95 19.49 10.51
CA LYS A 129 6.31 20.63 9.85
C LYS A 129 7.29 21.79 9.61
N ALA A 130 8.23 22.01 10.54
CA ALA A 130 9.15 23.15 10.49
C ALA A 130 10.21 23.00 9.39
N SER A 131 10.52 21.77 8.97
CA SER A 131 11.39 21.52 7.82
C SER A 131 11.13 20.13 7.23
N THR A 132 10.89 20.05 5.93
CA THR A 132 10.83 18.79 5.18
C THR A 132 12.18 18.07 5.12
N GLU A 133 13.25 18.70 5.62
CA GLU A 133 14.60 18.14 5.70
C GLU A 133 14.87 17.44 7.03
N SER A 134 14.08 17.74 8.07
CA SER A 134 14.22 17.14 9.40
C SER A 134 13.32 15.91 9.50
N GLN A 135 13.89 14.77 9.11
CA GLN A 135 13.32 13.46 9.36
C GLN A 135 13.16 13.24 10.87
N LEU A 136 11.92 13.04 11.33
CA LEU A 136 11.62 12.73 12.73
C LEU A 136 11.86 11.24 13.01
N LYS A 137 11.24 10.39 12.18
CA LYS A 137 11.23 8.94 12.36
C LYS A 137 11.10 8.23 11.02
N TYR A 138 11.58 7.00 10.96
CA TYR A 138 11.35 6.10 9.85
C TYR A 138 11.28 4.65 10.30
N VAL A 139 10.69 3.82 9.43
CA VAL A 139 10.75 2.37 9.50
C VAL A 139 10.91 1.82 8.08
N SER A 140 11.62 0.72 7.94
CA SER A 140 11.88 0.11 6.64
C SER A 140 11.63 -1.39 6.62
N TYR A 141 11.22 -1.90 5.47
CA TYR A 141 11.12 -3.31 5.14
C TYR A 141 12.15 -3.59 4.04
N GLN A 142 12.95 -4.63 4.20
CA GLN A 142 13.96 -5.02 3.22
C GLN A 142 13.74 -6.48 2.82
N VAL A 143 13.90 -6.76 1.54
CA VAL A 143 13.87 -8.11 0.97
C VAL A 143 15.04 -8.29 -0.02
N ASP A 144 15.74 -9.40 0.08
CA ASP A 144 16.90 -9.76 -0.76
C ASP A 144 16.79 -11.16 -1.40
N ASN A 145 15.69 -11.87 -1.11
CA ASN A 145 15.37 -13.19 -1.63
C ASN A 145 14.13 -13.15 -2.53
N THR A 146 13.95 -14.19 -3.36
CA THR A 146 12.73 -14.33 -4.16
C THR A 146 11.51 -14.48 -3.25
N LEU A 147 10.47 -13.73 -3.56
CA LEU A 147 9.23 -13.69 -2.81
C LEU A 147 8.08 -13.51 -3.80
N ASP A 148 7.11 -14.43 -3.77
CA ASP A 148 5.83 -14.20 -4.45
C ASP A 148 4.94 -13.29 -3.60
N TRP A 149 3.80 -12.83 -4.11
CA TRP A 149 2.96 -11.85 -3.43
C TRP A 149 2.78 -12.07 -1.92
N GLU A 150 3.46 -11.26 -1.12
CA GLU A 150 3.41 -11.27 0.34
C GLU A 150 2.85 -9.95 0.86
N GLU A 151 2.13 -10.01 1.98
CA GLU A 151 1.69 -8.81 2.68
C GLU A 151 2.85 -8.17 3.42
N ILE A 152 2.97 -6.85 3.29
CA ILE A 152 3.89 -6.05 4.08
C ILE A 152 3.13 -5.16 5.04
N GLU A 153 3.73 -4.94 6.21
CA GLU A 153 3.27 -3.96 7.18
C GLU A 153 4.46 -3.19 7.73
N LEU A 154 4.40 -1.86 7.60
CA LEU A 154 5.32 -0.92 8.20
C LEU A 154 4.57 -0.07 9.22
N SER A 155 4.91 -0.24 10.48
CA SER A 155 4.21 0.37 11.61
C SER A 155 5.12 1.34 12.35
N LEU A 156 4.71 2.61 12.43
CA LEU A 156 5.49 3.69 13.01
C LEU A 156 4.68 4.48 14.06
N PRO A 157 5.03 4.39 15.36
CA PRO A 157 4.40 5.20 16.39
C PRO A 157 4.93 6.64 16.37
N ILE A 158 4.02 7.58 16.50
CA ILE A 158 4.24 9.01 16.39
C ILE A 158 3.82 9.64 17.71
N VAL A 159 4.68 10.53 18.22
CA VAL A 159 4.49 11.17 19.53
C VAL A 159 4.05 12.63 19.39
N ASP A 160 4.09 13.17 18.18
CA ASP A 160 3.79 14.55 17.83
C ASP A 160 2.83 14.58 16.62
N GLU A 161 2.27 15.75 16.30
CA GLU A 161 1.46 15.91 15.09
C GLU A 161 2.30 15.62 13.83
N ALA A 162 2.26 14.40 13.31
CA ALA A 162 2.87 14.08 12.02
C ALA A 162 2.14 14.85 10.94
N GLN A 163 2.87 15.74 10.27
CA GLN A 163 2.28 16.58 9.23
C GLN A 163 2.62 16.04 7.85
N PHE A 164 3.81 15.48 7.66
CA PHE A 164 4.22 14.99 6.36
C PHE A 164 4.78 13.57 6.45
N ILE A 165 4.31 12.71 5.54
CA ILE A 165 4.83 11.36 5.38
C ILE A 165 5.27 11.10 3.96
N SER A 166 6.30 10.26 3.81
CA SER A 166 6.73 9.76 2.51
C SER A 166 6.88 8.25 2.51
N ILE A 167 6.68 7.69 1.33
CA ILE A 167 7.03 6.32 0.97
C ILE A 167 8.16 6.41 -0.03
N THR A 168 9.26 5.72 0.26
CA THR A 168 10.37 5.54 -0.70
C THR A 168 10.60 4.05 -0.90
N GLY A 169 10.54 3.58 -2.13
CA GLY A 169 10.97 2.23 -2.51
C GLY A 169 12.30 2.32 -3.24
N TYR A 170 13.29 1.51 -2.88
CA TYR A 170 14.61 1.50 -3.49
C TYR A 170 15.02 0.10 -3.92
N LEU A 171 15.15 -0.11 -5.22
CA LEU A 171 15.67 -1.33 -5.83
C LEU A 171 17.16 -1.12 -6.10
N GLN A 172 18.00 -1.97 -5.51
CA GLN A 172 19.44 -2.01 -5.73
C GLN A 172 19.82 -3.34 -6.38
N GLY A 173 20.78 -3.30 -7.31
CA GLY A 173 21.19 -4.49 -8.05
C GLY A 173 20.20 -4.84 -9.16
N LYS A 174 20.48 -5.93 -9.87
CA LYS A 174 19.65 -6.40 -11.00
C LYS A 174 18.50 -7.23 -10.47
N GLY A 175 17.27 -6.77 -10.64
CA GLY A 175 16.11 -7.53 -10.21
C GLY A 175 14.81 -6.96 -10.73
N GLU A 176 13.73 -7.61 -10.32
CA GLU A 176 12.36 -7.24 -10.62
C GLU A 176 11.56 -7.12 -9.33
N LEU A 177 10.75 -6.07 -9.26
CA LEU A 177 9.89 -5.75 -8.12
C LEU A 177 8.50 -5.43 -8.64
N TRP A 178 7.49 -5.96 -7.94
CA TRP A 178 6.12 -5.49 -8.06
C TRP A 178 5.60 -5.03 -6.71
N LEU A 179 4.82 -3.95 -6.73
CA LEU A 179 4.04 -3.47 -5.59
C LEU A 179 2.59 -3.31 -6.01
N ASP A 180 1.68 -3.63 -5.11
CA ASP A 180 0.25 -3.48 -5.35
C ASP A 180 -0.56 -3.22 -4.08
N GLU A 181 -1.72 -2.60 -4.25
CA GLU A 181 -2.72 -2.30 -3.23
C GLU A 181 -2.13 -1.70 -1.93
N LEU A 182 -1.24 -0.70 -2.04
CA LEU A 182 -0.74 0.00 -0.87
C LEU A 182 -1.89 0.77 -0.19
N PHE A 183 -1.84 0.89 1.14
CA PHE A 183 -2.75 1.78 1.87
C PHE A 183 -2.20 2.13 3.25
N PHE A 184 -2.69 3.25 3.77
CA PHE A 184 -2.43 3.65 5.14
C PHE A 184 -3.60 3.35 6.06
N LYS A 185 -3.27 2.97 7.29
CA LYS A 185 -4.15 3.02 8.46
C LYS A 185 -3.56 3.99 9.47
N PHE A 186 -4.35 4.94 9.91
CA PHE A 186 -3.98 5.91 10.92
C PHE A 186 -4.72 5.61 12.22
N ASP A 187 -3.99 5.48 13.32
CA ASP A 187 -4.59 5.44 14.65
C ASP A 187 -4.47 6.84 15.28
N SER A 188 -5.62 7.45 15.59
CA SER A 188 -5.72 8.70 16.35
C SER A 188 -6.15 8.42 17.78
N SER A 189 -5.58 9.09 18.79
CA SER A 189 -6.24 9.17 20.10
C SER A 189 -7.43 10.11 19.99
N VAL A 190 -8.62 9.60 20.32
CA VAL A 190 -9.73 10.45 20.74
C VAL A 190 -9.31 11.04 22.09
N ASN A 191 -9.08 12.36 22.13
CA ASN A 191 -9.12 13.09 23.40
C ASN A 191 -10.57 13.27 23.82
#